data_AF-A0A3D3EWM1-F1
#
_entry.id   AF-A0A3D3EWM1-F1
#
_cell.length_a   1.000
_cell.length_b   1.000
_cell.length_c   1.000
_cell.angle_alpha   90.00
_cell.angle_beta   90.00
_cell.angle_gamma   90.00
#
_symmetry.space_group_name_H-M   'P 1'
#
loop_
_entity.id
_entity.type
_entity.pdbx_description
1 polymer ?
#
loop_
_entity_poly.entity_id
_entity_poly.type
_entity_poly.pdbx_seq_one_letter_code
_entity_poly.pdbx_strand_id
1 'polypeptide(L)'
;MNIFERMQKLDRRWIYIVVALAIIIPLMIPYDSDNVTTPPTENLYQMIDSFAGREDRAILMSFYHDAATMPELFPMEVAILRHCFERNVKVFTLTWFPAGAPIIDYAINSVKEEFPDIQSGVDYCNFGYKPQAFAMVLGMGDNIANTMNTDAEGRKLENLPIMKGINNYSEMNLAIEFSGSSAGGMWITYARPKYGLNVAVGVTAVMAADMYPYLQSGQLIGMLSGLKGAAEYEKLVDIFAAYRDPKIDYSIKVDEDGNQILPGRPFGREILEDDSSKKLSLITTQTKAKFSMDEFAAFSAKYPENMALLNSLRSLEDDMVIIDVTQITPEQRSQMGETMYRELDRLTRNTLYKFKVARIGMNAQSVAHIMIIVFIVLGNIGYFIQKARQAKN
;
A
#
# COMPACT_ATOMS: atom_id res chain seq x y z
N MET A 1 -12.65 -0.88 -52.10
CA MET A 1 -12.14 -1.70 -50.98
C MET A 1 -12.71 -1.11 -49.71
N ASN A 2 -13.63 -1.82 -49.08
CA ASN A 2 -14.27 -1.30 -47.87
C ASN A 2 -13.24 -1.31 -46.71
N ILE A 3 -13.35 -0.42 -45.72
CA ILE A 3 -12.42 -0.35 -44.56
C ILE A 3 -12.17 -1.74 -43.95
N PHE A 4 -13.20 -2.57 -43.97
CA PHE A 4 -13.19 -3.94 -43.49
C PHE A 4 -12.27 -4.90 -44.26
N GLU A 5 -12.22 -4.82 -45.59
CA GLU A 5 -11.31 -5.64 -46.42
C GLU A 5 -9.84 -5.25 -46.22
N ARG A 6 -9.58 -3.98 -45.86
CA ARG A 6 -8.25 -3.53 -45.45
C ARG A 6 -7.86 -4.09 -44.08
N MET A 7 -8.79 -4.15 -43.13
CA MET A 7 -8.56 -4.74 -41.81
C MET A 7 -8.30 -6.25 -41.86
N GLN A 8 -9.02 -7.02 -42.69
CA GLN A 8 -8.79 -8.48 -42.81
C GLN A 8 -7.46 -8.83 -43.49
N LYS A 9 -6.91 -7.92 -44.29
CA LYS A 9 -5.58 -8.05 -44.91
C LYS A 9 -4.46 -7.44 -44.07
N LEU A 10 -4.79 -6.89 -42.89
CA LEU A 10 -3.81 -6.24 -42.03
C LEU A 10 -2.85 -7.30 -41.46
N ASP A 11 -1.56 -7.10 -41.64
CA ASP A 11 -0.55 -7.99 -41.08
C ASP A 11 -0.66 -8.00 -39.55
N ARG A 12 -0.68 -9.20 -38.94
CA ARG A 12 -0.69 -9.43 -37.48
C ARG A 12 0.38 -8.62 -36.73
N ARG A 13 1.49 -8.26 -37.38
CA ARG A 13 2.53 -7.39 -36.79
C ARG A 13 1.99 -6.03 -36.35
N TRP A 14 1.06 -5.45 -37.10
CA TRP A 14 0.43 -4.18 -36.71
C TRP A 14 -0.49 -4.34 -35.50
N ILE A 15 -1.16 -5.49 -35.38
CA ILE A 15 -1.95 -5.82 -34.19
C ILE A 15 -1.02 -5.91 -32.97
N TYR A 16 0.13 -6.60 -33.09
CA TYR A 16 1.11 -6.68 -32.01
C TYR A 16 1.70 -5.32 -31.64
N ILE A 17 1.96 -4.44 -32.61
CA ILE A 17 2.42 -3.07 -32.33
C ILE A 17 1.34 -2.29 -31.57
N VAL A 18 0.08 -2.37 -31.98
CA VAL A 18 -1.02 -1.67 -31.29
C VAL A 18 -1.20 -2.22 -29.87
N VAL A 19 -1.14 -3.54 -29.67
CA VAL A 19 -1.17 -4.16 -28.33
C VAL A 19 0.06 -3.78 -27.50
N ALA A 20 1.25 -3.70 -28.09
CA ALA A 20 2.45 -3.25 -27.38
C ALA A 20 2.32 -1.78 -26.96
N LEU A 21 1.87 -0.91 -27.86
CA LEU A 21 1.61 0.50 -27.55
C LEU A 21 0.50 0.66 -26.49
N ALA A 22 -0.52 -0.21 -26.50
CA ALA A 22 -1.56 -0.28 -25.47
C ALA A 22 -1.00 -0.42 -24.06
N ILE A 23 0.09 -1.18 -23.92
CA ILE A 23 0.72 -1.51 -22.65
C ILE A 23 1.79 -0.47 -22.33
N ILE A 24 2.60 -0.09 -23.32
CA ILE A 24 3.73 0.82 -23.15
C ILE A 24 3.25 2.25 -22.86
N ILE A 25 2.25 2.77 -23.59
CA ILE A 25 1.81 4.17 -23.44
C ILE A 25 1.30 4.45 -22.02
N PRO A 26 0.42 3.64 -21.40
CA PRO A 26 -0.05 3.90 -20.03
C PRO A 26 1.04 3.73 -18.97
N LEU A 27 2.06 2.90 -19.23
CA LEU A 27 3.22 2.76 -18.35
C LEU A 27 4.15 3.97 -18.44
N MET A 28 4.29 4.58 -19.62
CA MET A 28 5.11 5.79 -19.81
C MET A 28 4.37 7.08 -19.43
N ILE A 29 3.04 7.11 -19.62
CA ILE A 29 2.17 8.25 -19.34
C ILE A 29 1.10 7.77 -18.34
N PRO A 30 1.44 7.70 -17.05
CA PRO A 30 0.46 7.36 -16.03
C PRO A 30 -0.63 8.45 -16.01
N TYR A 31 -1.87 8.04 -16.26
CA TYR A 31 -3.05 8.90 -16.09
C TYR A 31 -3.72 8.57 -14.76
N ASP A 32 -4.28 9.55 -14.06
CA ASP A 32 -4.91 9.29 -12.77
C ASP A 32 -6.31 8.68 -13.00
N SER A 33 -6.46 7.38 -12.77
CA SER A 33 -7.78 6.76 -12.69
C SER A 33 -8.32 6.97 -11.28
N ASP A 34 -9.52 7.54 -11.16
CA ASP A 34 -10.16 7.70 -9.85
C ASP A 34 -10.56 6.33 -9.31
N ASN A 35 -9.62 5.68 -8.62
CA ASN A 35 -9.85 4.41 -7.96
C ASN A 35 -10.71 4.68 -6.72
N VAL A 36 -12.02 4.51 -6.88
CA VAL A 36 -12.96 4.48 -5.76
C VAL A 36 -12.63 3.27 -4.89
N THR A 37 -12.34 3.51 -3.62
CA THR A 37 -12.03 2.47 -2.64
C THR A 37 -13.28 1.65 -2.31
N THR A 38 -13.08 0.37 -2.03
CA THR A 38 -14.17 -0.53 -1.67
C THR A 38 -14.27 -0.73 -0.15
N PRO A 39 -15.47 -0.98 0.41
CA PRO A 39 -15.64 -1.18 1.85
C PRO A 39 -14.74 -2.27 2.46
N PRO A 40 -14.50 -3.44 1.83
CA PRO A 40 -13.59 -4.45 2.40
C PRO A 40 -12.15 -3.96 2.55
N THR A 41 -11.66 -3.13 1.61
CA THR A 41 -10.33 -2.50 1.68
C THR A 41 -10.29 -1.44 2.77
N GLU A 42 -11.30 -0.57 2.83
CA GLU A 42 -11.42 0.50 3.82
C GLU A 42 -11.52 -0.05 5.26
N ASN A 43 -12.28 -1.13 5.46
CA ASN A 43 -12.43 -1.79 6.76
C ASN A 43 -11.09 -2.36 7.26
N LEU A 44 -10.32 -3.00 6.37
CA LEU A 44 -8.99 -3.49 6.72
C LEU A 44 -8.05 -2.35 7.09
N TYR A 45 -8.03 -1.29 6.27
CA TYR A 45 -7.24 -0.09 6.55
C TYR A 45 -7.57 0.47 7.93
N GLN A 46 -8.86 0.71 8.21
CA GLN A 46 -9.32 1.27 9.48
C GLN A 46 -8.98 0.37 10.69
N MET A 47 -9.09 -0.96 10.55
CA MET A 47 -8.68 -1.88 11.62
C MET A 47 -7.20 -1.71 11.94
N ILE A 48 -6.33 -1.70 10.92
CA ILE A 48 -4.88 -1.52 11.11
C ILE A 48 -4.58 -0.13 11.69
N ASP A 49 -5.24 0.91 11.17
CA ASP A 49 -5.09 2.30 11.61
C ASP A 49 -5.48 2.48 13.08
N SER A 50 -6.48 1.71 13.56
CA SER A 50 -6.91 1.73 14.97
C SER A 50 -5.86 1.19 15.95
N PHE A 51 -4.80 0.55 15.46
CA PHE A 51 -3.68 0.04 16.26
C PHE A 51 -2.53 1.04 16.35
N ALA A 52 -2.62 2.19 15.68
CA ALA A 52 -1.54 3.18 15.60
C ALA A 52 -1.04 3.61 16.99
N GLY A 53 0.27 3.52 17.21
CA GLY A 53 0.95 3.90 18.47
C GLY A 53 0.65 3.01 19.68
N ARG A 54 -0.20 1.99 19.55
CA ARG A 54 -0.59 1.13 20.68
C ARG A 54 0.48 0.08 20.95
N GLU A 55 0.92 0.01 22.20
CA GLU A 55 1.87 -1.02 22.62
C GLU A 55 1.22 -2.40 22.83
N ASP A 56 -0.09 -2.44 23.09
CA ASP A 56 -0.90 -3.63 23.37
C ASP A 56 -1.60 -4.20 22.13
N ARG A 57 -1.19 -3.77 20.93
CA ARG A 57 -1.74 -4.24 19.66
C ARG A 57 -0.64 -4.54 18.66
N ALA A 58 -0.87 -5.57 17.87
CA ALA A 58 -0.03 -5.94 16.75
C ALA A 58 -0.83 -6.65 15.66
N ILE A 59 -0.28 -6.67 14.45
CA ILE A 59 -0.80 -7.47 13.34
C ILE A 59 0.13 -8.63 13.01
N LEU A 60 -0.43 -9.67 12.40
CA LEU A 60 0.30 -10.77 11.79
C LEU A 60 0.02 -10.82 10.28
N MET A 61 1.08 -10.78 9.47
CA MET A 61 1.01 -10.98 8.04
C MET A 61 1.53 -12.38 7.68
N SER A 62 0.67 -13.22 7.11
CA SER A 62 0.99 -14.57 6.64
C SER A 62 1.18 -14.57 5.13
N PHE A 63 2.42 -14.73 4.67
CA PHE A 63 2.79 -14.71 3.26
C PHE A 63 2.63 -16.11 2.69
N TYR A 64 1.46 -16.45 2.14
CA TYR A 64 1.13 -17.79 1.66
C TYR A 64 1.04 -17.86 0.13
N HIS A 65 2.14 -17.47 -0.51
CA HIS A 65 2.25 -17.44 -1.96
C HIS A 65 3.72 -17.56 -2.43
N ASP A 66 3.90 -17.55 -3.75
CA ASP A 66 5.20 -17.64 -4.42
C ASP A 66 5.37 -16.57 -5.50
N ALA A 67 6.47 -16.65 -6.24
CA ALA A 67 6.81 -15.69 -7.30
C ALA A 67 5.76 -15.60 -8.42
N ALA A 68 4.96 -16.64 -8.67
CA ALA A 68 3.98 -16.62 -9.76
C ALA A 68 2.79 -15.70 -9.47
N THR A 69 2.50 -15.46 -8.19
CA THR A 69 1.34 -14.66 -7.73
C THR A 69 1.77 -13.35 -7.06
N MET A 70 3.08 -13.14 -6.87
CA MET A 70 3.67 -11.87 -6.41
C MET A 70 3.15 -10.63 -7.15
N PRO A 71 2.93 -10.61 -8.48
CA PRO A 71 2.49 -9.39 -9.16
C PRO A 71 1.18 -8.79 -8.62
N GLU A 72 0.31 -9.62 -8.03
CA GLU A 72 -0.93 -9.14 -7.40
C GLU A 72 -0.81 -8.98 -5.88
N LEU A 73 -0.09 -9.89 -5.21
CA LEU A 73 -0.08 -9.98 -3.74
C LEU A 73 1.01 -9.12 -3.09
N PHE A 74 2.22 -9.11 -3.66
CA PHE A 74 3.35 -8.39 -3.09
C PHE A 74 3.10 -6.88 -2.92
N PRO A 75 2.45 -6.17 -3.86
CA PRO A 75 2.11 -4.77 -3.64
C PRO A 75 1.18 -4.53 -2.45
N MET A 76 0.29 -5.49 -2.12
CA MET A 76 -0.57 -5.40 -0.93
C MET A 76 0.27 -5.45 0.35
N GLU A 77 1.20 -6.40 0.41
CA GLU A 77 2.06 -6.63 1.57
C GLU A 77 2.95 -5.42 1.84
N VAL A 78 3.57 -4.88 0.79
CA VAL A 78 4.38 -3.67 0.86
C VAL A 78 3.54 -2.47 1.31
N ALA A 79 2.31 -2.30 0.80
CA ALA A 79 1.44 -1.19 1.20
C ALA A 79 1.00 -1.29 2.68
N ILE A 80 0.70 -2.50 3.17
CA ILE A 80 0.38 -2.73 4.59
C ILE A 80 1.59 -2.51 5.49
N LEU A 81 2.78 -3.00 5.11
CA LEU A 81 4.02 -2.76 5.87
C LEU A 81 4.30 -1.25 6.00
N ARG A 82 4.16 -0.50 4.90
CA ARG A 82 4.29 0.96 4.91
C ARG A 82 3.28 1.62 5.82
N HIS A 83 2.01 1.22 5.75
CA HIS A 83 0.99 1.73 6.66
C HIS A 83 1.41 1.54 8.12
N CYS A 84 1.83 0.33 8.47
CA CYS A 84 2.22 0.01 9.84
C CYS A 84 3.43 0.83 10.30
N PHE A 85 4.46 1.00 9.47
CA PHE A 85 5.63 1.78 9.85
C PHE A 85 5.35 3.28 9.90
N GLU A 86 4.51 3.80 9.00
CA GLU A 86 4.03 5.19 9.08
C GLU A 86 3.29 5.41 10.40
N ARG A 87 2.43 4.48 10.82
CA ARG A 87 1.54 4.64 11.98
C ARG A 87 2.03 4.00 13.27
N ASN A 88 3.30 3.59 13.32
CA ASN A 88 3.90 2.94 14.48
C ASN A 88 3.08 1.74 15.00
N VAL A 89 2.66 0.86 14.08
CA VAL A 89 1.96 -0.39 14.37
C VAL A 89 2.96 -1.55 14.33
N LYS A 90 3.00 -2.35 15.40
CA LYS A 90 3.86 -3.53 15.47
C LYS A 90 3.44 -4.60 14.46
N VAL A 91 4.40 -5.11 13.68
CA VAL A 91 4.13 -6.11 12.63
C VAL A 91 4.87 -7.41 12.90
N PHE A 92 4.14 -8.52 12.86
CA PHE A 92 4.73 -9.85 12.82
C PHE A 92 4.51 -10.47 11.45
N THR A 93 5.48 -11.24 10.97
CA THR A 93 5.37 -11.92 9.69
C THR A 93 5.69 -13.40 9.83
N LEU A 94 5.04 -14.24 9.04
CA LEU A 94 5.38 -15.66 8.91
C LEU A 94 5.00 -16.17 7.53
N THR A 95 5.43 -17.39 7.23
CA THR A 95 4.87 -18.15 6.12
C THR A 95 4.68 -19.62 6.48
N TRP A 96 3.62 -20.20 5.93
CA TRP A 96 3.39 -21.65 5.93
C TRP A 96 4.01 -22.35 4.74
N PHE A 97 4.68 -21.61 3.86
CA PHE A 97 5.24 -22.10 2.61
C PHE A 97 6.72 -21.72 2.49
N PRO A 98 7.64 -22.67 2.23
CA PRO A 98 9.07 -22.35 2.18
C PRO A 98 9.43 -21.23 1.20
N ALA A 99 8.74 -21.14 0.05
CA ALA A 99 8.99 -20.10 -0.94
C ALA A 99 8.59 -18.69 -0.48
N GLY A 100 7.72 -18.56 0.53
CA GLY A 100 7.31 -17.28 1.09
C GLY A 100 8.38 -16.61 1.95
N ALA A 101 9.31 -17.37 2.52
CA ALA A 101 10.32 -16.84 3.44
C ALA A 101 11.20 -15.75 2.80
N PRO A 102 11.82 -15.97 1.61
CA PRO A 102 12.58 -14.92 0.94
C PRO A 102 11.70 -13.73 0.47
N ILE A 103 10.39 -13.96 0.26
CA ILE A 103 9.47 -12.88 -0.14
C ILE A 103 9.21 -11.94 1.05
N ILE A 104 9.07 -12.49 2.27
CA ILE A 104 8.95 -11.68 3.49
C ILE A 104 10.16 -10.75 3.64
N ASP A 105 11.37 -11.33 3.54
CA ASP A 105 12.60 -10.55 3.69
C ASP A 105 12.70 -9.49 2.59
N TYR A 106 12.31 -9.81 1.36
CA TYR A 106 12.27 -8.85 0.25
C TYR A 106 11.26 -7.72 0.50
N ALA A 107 10.04 -8.03 0.98
CA ALA A 107 9.01 -7.03 1.30
C ALA A 107 9.47 -6.09 2.41
N ILE A 108 9.96 -6.64 3.53
CA ILE A 108 10.46 -5.86 4.67
C ILE A 108 11.63 -4.98 4.25
N ASN A 109 12.63 -5.53 3.56
CA ASN A 109 13.80 -4.74 3.16
C ASN A 109 13.46 -3.63 2.16
N SER A 110 12.54 -3.90 1.22
CA SER A 110 12.06 -2.88 0.27
C SER A 110 11.44 -1.68 0.98
N VAL A 111 10.67 -1.93 2.05
CA VAL A 111 10.04 -0.87 2.84
C VAL A 111 11.04 -0.21 3.79
N LYS A 112 11.95 -0.95 4.42
CA LYS A 112 12.94 -0.41 5.37
C LYS A 112 13.87 0.66 4.78
N GLU A 113 14.14 0.63 3.48
CA GLU A 113 14.84 1.71 2.79
C GLU A 113 14.18 3.09 2.98
N GLU A 114 12.87 3.11 3.29
CA GLU A 114 12.06 4.32 3.48
C GLU A 114 11.98 4.74 4.94
N PHE A 115 12.20 3.79 5.85
CA PHE A 115 12.08 3.92 7.29
C PHE A 115 13.36 3.44 7.98
N PRO A 116 14.47 4.19 7.89
CA PRO A 116 15.77 3.77 8.43
C PRO A 116 15.75 3.58 9.95
N ASP A 117 14.79 4.19 10.65
CA ASP A 117 14.65 4.10 12.10
C ASP A 117 13.95 2.82 12.56
N ILE A 118 13.36 2.03 11.63
CA ILE A 118 12.62 0.80 11.95
C ILE A 118 13.57 -0.37 12.21
N GLN A 119 13.40 -1.00 13.38
CA GLN A 119 14.30 -2.02 13.92
C GLN A 119 13.63 -3.39 14.07
N SER A 120 14.38 -4.43 13.67
CA SER A 120 13.99 -5.83 13.84
C SER A 120 13.98 -6.20 15.32
N GLY A 121 12.89 -6.82 15.79
CA GLY A 121 12.70 -7.19 17.19
C GLY A 121 12.14 -6.07 18.08
N VAL A 122 11.92 -4.87 17.53
CA VAL A 122 11.29 -3.73 18.22
C VAL A 122 10.00 -3.34 17.52
N ASP A 123 10.06 -3.03 16.22
CA ASP A 123 8.93 -2.54 15.43
C ASP A 123 8.30 -3.65 14.58
N TYR A 124 9.14 -4.60 14.12
CA TYR A 124 8.67 -5.80 13.42
C TYR A 124 9.41 -7.05 13.88
N CYS A 125 8.80 -8.22 13.66
CA CYS A 125 9.43 -9.52 13.92
C CYS A 125 9.03 -10.54 12.85
N ASN A 126 10.02 -11.07 12.13
CA ASN A 126 9.82 -12.13 11.15
C ASN A 126 10.03 -13.50 11.80
N PHE A 127 8.99 -14.33 11.88
CA PHE A 127 9.10 -15.72 12.34
C PHE A 127 9.69 -16.65 11.27
N GLY A 128 9.70 -16.24 10.00
CA GLY A 128 10.14 -17.03 8.87
C GLY A 128 9.16 -18.15 8.50
N TYR A 129 9.68 -19.19 7.84
CA TYR A 129 8.90 -20.38 7.53
C TYR A 129 8.66 -21.23 8.78
N LYS A 130 7.40 -21.60 9.01
CA LYS A 130 7.01 -22.53 10.08
C LYS A 130 6.22 -23.71 9.51
N PRO A 131 6.63 -24.96 9.80
CA PRO A 131 5.86 -26.14 9.44
C PRO A 131 4.66 -26.31 10.39
N GLN A 132 3.75 -27.22 10.05
CA GLN A 132 2.64 -27.64 10.93
C GLN A 132 1.70 -26.49 11.33
N ALA A 133 1.24 -25.72 10.35
CA ALA A 133 0.46 -24.51 10.56
C ALA A 133 -0.75 -24.69 11.52
N PHE A 134 -1.47 -25.83 11.46
CA PHE A 134 -2.57 -26.10 12.40
C PHE A 134 -2.16 -26.05 13.88
N ALA A 135 -1.06 -26.72 14.24
CA ALA A 135 -0.56 -26.74 15.62
C ALA A 135 -0.03 -25.37 16.03
N MET A 136 0.65 -24.66 15.12
CA MET A 136 1.20 -23.33 15.36
C MET A 136 0.09 -22.29 15.59
N VAL A 137 -0.96 -22.31 14.78
CA VAL A 137 -2.12 -21.42 14.92
C VAL A 137 -2.83 -21.63 16.26
N LEU A 138 -3.00 -22.88 16.69
CA LEU A 138 -3.59 -23.13 18.01
C LEU A 138 -2.65 -22.71 19.15
N GLY A 139 -1.36 -23.07 19.08
CA GLY A 139 -0.39 -22.74 20.13
C GLY A 139 -0.20 -21.24 20.33
N MET A 140 -0.14 -20.46 19.24
CA MET A 140 -0.03 -19.00 19.28
C MET A 140 -1.22 -18.33 19.97
N GLY A 141 -2.41 -18.95 19.93
CA GLY A 141 -3.57 -18.47 20.67
C GLY A 141 -3.43 -18.62 22.19
N ASP A 142 -2.59 -19.55 22.65
CA ASP A 142 -2.27 -19.70 24.07
C ASP A 142 -1.06 -18.82 24.46
N ASN A 143 0.07 -18.97 23.74
CA ASN A 143 1.27 -18.16 23.91
C ASN A 143 2.18 -18.18 22.66
N ILE A 144 2.44 -17.02 22.08
CA ILE A 144 3.24 -16.86 20.85
C ILE A 144 4.71 -17.19 21.08
N ALA A 145 5.32 -16.63 22.14
CA ALA A 145 6.76 -16.80 22.40
C ALA A 145 7.13 -18.27 22.59
N ASN A 146 6.35 -19.02 23.37
CA ASN A 146 6.56 -20.45 23.62
C ASN A 146 6.30 -21.30 22.37
N THR A 147 5.34 -20.91 21.54
CA THR A 147 4.99 -21.67 20.33
C THR A 147 6.04 -21.49 19.24
N MET A 148 6.45 -20.25 18.98
CA MET A 148 7.36 -19.93 17.89
C MET A 148 8.83 -20.08 18.27
N ASN A 149 9.16 -19.98 19.57
CA ASN A 149 10.48 -20.08 20.21
C ASN A 149 11.50 -19.02 19.77
N THR A 150 11.80 -18.99 18.48
CA THR A 150 12.74 -18.05 17.86
C THR A 150 12.15 -17.39 16.63
N ASP A 151 12.64 -16.19 16.35
CA ASP A 151 12.44 -15.52 15.07
C ASP A 151 13.31 -16.15 13.96
N ALA A 152 13.21 -15.60 12.74
CA ALA A 152 13.97 -16.03 11.57
C ALA A 152 15.49 -15.75 11.70
N GLU A 153 15.87 -14.79 12.53
CA GLU A 153 17.27 -14.45 12.83
C GLU A 153 17.88 -15.35 13.93
N GLY A 154 17.08 -16.27 14.50
CA GLY A 154 17.51 -17.19 15.55
C GLY A 154 17.51 -16.58 16.96
N ARG A 155 16.96 -15.38 17.13
CA ARG A 155 16.81 -14.71 18.43
C ARG A 155 15.63 -15.32 19.17
N LYS A 156 15.79 -15.54 20.47
CA LYS A 156 14.70 -16.02 21.33
C LYS A 156 13.61 -14.95 21.47
N LEU A 157 12.37 -15.32 21.17
CA LEU A 157 11.25 -14.36 21.15
C LEU A 157 10.98 -13.75 22.52
N GLU A 158 11.07 -14.52 23.59
CA GLU A 158 10.89 -14.06 24.98
C GLU A 158 11.77 -12.85 25.36
N ASN A 159 12.90 -12.67 24.67
CA ASN A 159 13.85 -11.60 24.94
C ASN A 159 13.66 -10.37 24.02
N LEU A 160 12.81 -10.46 23.00
CA LEU A 160 12.64 -9.38 22.04
C LEU A 160 11.74 -8.28 22.59
N PRO A 161 12.14 -7.00 22.51
CA PRO A 161 11.33 -5.87 22.96
C PRO A 161 9.89 -5.84 22.40
N ILE A 162 9.70 -6.21 21.13
CA ILE A 162 8.39 -6.25 20.47
C ILE A 162 7.37 -7.18 21.15
N MET A 163 7.86 -8.22 21.84
CA MET A 163 7.01 -9.17 22.58
C MET A 163 6.47 -8.59 23.88
N LYS A 164 7.02 -7.47 24.37
CA LYS A 164 6.51 -6.81 25.58
C LYS A 164 5.09 -6.33 25.32
N GLY A 165 4.15 -6.92 26.06
CA GLY A 165 2.72 -6.64 25.92
C GLY A 165 2.03 -7.40 24.78
N ILE A 166 2.70 -8.35 24.10
CA ILE A 166 2.12 -9.18 23.04
C ILE A 166 2.31 -10.66 23.41
N ASN A 167 1.28 -11.30 23.97
CA ASN A 167 1.38 -12.69 24.45
C ASN A 167 0.69 -13.67 23.52
N ASN A 168 -0.50 -13.32 23.02
CA ASN A 168 -1.31 -14.16 22.13
C ASN A 168 -2.22 -13.31 21.22
N TYR A 169 -3.26 -13.92 20.65
CA TYR A 169 -4.21 -13.26 19.73
C TYR A 169 -5.08 -12.17 20.38
N SER A 170 -5.07 -12.04 21.70
CA SER A 170 -5.73 -10.92 22.40
C SER A 170 -5.05 -9.60 22.04
N GLU A 171 -3.73 -9.60 21.90
CA GLU A 171 -2.95 -8.41 21.54
C GLU A 171 -2.52 -8.42 20.06
N MET A 172 -2.09 -9.58 19.54
CA MET A 172 -1.92 -9.80 18.10
C MET A 172 -3.30 -10.03 17.45
N ASN A 173 -4.13 -9.00 17.45
CA ASN A 173 -5.57 -9.13 17.26
C ASN A 173 -6.03 -9.09 15.80
N LEU A 174 -5.10 -9.15 14.84
CA LEU A 174 -5.40 -9.24 13.42
C LEU A 174 -4.40 -10.16 12.71
N ALA A 175 -4.89 -11.17 12.00
CA ALA A 175 -4.12 -11.94 11.04
C ALA A 175 -4.59 -11.65 9.61
N ILE A 176 -3.64 -11.39 8.71
CA ILE A 176 -3.87 -11.11 7.30
C ILE A 176 -3.11 -12.16 6.49
N GLU A 177 -3.82 -13.00 5.76
CA GLU A 177 -3.18 -14.03 4.93
C GLU A 177 -3.23 -13.65 3.44
N PHE A 178 -2.06 -13.67 2.81
CA PHE A 178 -1.89 -13.35 1.38
C PHE A 178 -1.72 -14.62 0.59
N SER A 179 -2.66 -14.95 -0.31
CA SER A 179 -2.58 -16.18 -1.09
C SER A 179 -3.20 -16.09 -2.48
N GLY A 180 -2.64 -16.85 -3.41
CA GLY A 180 -3.18 -17.05 -4.76
C GLY A 180 -3.82 -18.42 -4.97
N SER A 181 -4.00 -19.23 -3.93
CA SER A 181 -4.63 -20.56 -4.02
C SER A 181 -5.66 -20.86 -2.93
N SER A 182 -5.36 -20.55 -1.66
CA SER A 182 -6.22 -20.81 -0.50
C SER A 182 -5.89 -19.78 0.58
N ALA A 183 -6.86 -19.01 1.04
CA ALA A 183 -6.63 -17.94 2.01
C ALA A 183 -7.51 -18.07 3.25
N GLY A 184 -6.93 -17.80 4.42
CA GLY A 184 -7.63 -17.62 5.68
C GLY A 184 -8.08 -18.91 6.38
N GLY A 185 -7.99 -20.08 5.74
CA GLY A 185 -8.67 -21.30 6.18
C GLY A 185 -8.42 -21.68 7.65
N MET A 186 -7.16 -21.75 8.08
CA MET A 186 -6.81 -22.11 9.47
C MET A 186 -7.22 -21.02 10.47
N TRP A 187 -7.04 -19.75 10.09
CA TRP A 187 -7.39 -18.59 10.92
C TRP A 187 -8.89 -18.49 11.15
N ILE A 188 -9.68 -18.63 10.08
CA ILE A 188 -11.14 -18.57 10.10
C ILE A 188 -11.73 -19.74 10.88
N THR A 189 -11.19 -20.95 10.69
CA THR A 189 -11.77 -22.18 11.25
C THR A 189 -11.41 -22.38 12.72
N TYR A 190 -10.20 -22.00 13.13
CA TYR A 190 -9.68 -22.33 14.46
C TYR A 190 -9.39 -21.09 15.32
N ALA A 191 -8.60 -20.14 14.81
CA ALA A 191 -8.15 -19.02 15.62
C ALA A 191 -9.30 -18.06 15.97
N ARG A 192 -10.11 -17.69 14.97
CA ARG A 192 -11.24 -16.77 15.16
C ARG A 192 -12.30 -17.33 16.12
N PRO A 193 -12.84 -18.56 15.97
CA PRO A 193 -13.90 -19.03 16.84
C PRO A 193 -13.43 -19.32 18.27
N LYS A 194 -12.18 -19.75 18.44
CA LYS A 194 -11.62 -20.09 19.76
C LYS A 194 -11.11 -18.88 20.53
N TYR A 195 -10.44 -17.94 19.85
CA TYR A 195 -9.71 -16.84 20.49
C TYR A 195 -10.23 -15.44 20.10
N GLY A 196 -11.21 -15.33 19.21
CA GLY A 196 -11.74 -14.03 18.77
C GLY A 196 -10.80 -13.24 17.86
N LEU A 197 -9.79 -13.88 17.26
CA LEU A 197 -8.85 -13.25 16.34
C LEU A 197 -9.58 -12.66 15.13
N ASN A 198 -9.33 -11.39 14.80
CA ASN A 198 -9.82 -10.83 13.54
C ASN A 198 -9.00 -11.37 12.37
N VAL A 199 -9.67 -11.68 11.26
CA VAL A 199 -9.04 -12.26 10.08
C VAL A 199 -9.38 -11.41 8.87
N ALA A 200 -8.36 -11.13 8.06
CA ALA A 200 -8.49 -10.53 6.75
C ALA A 200 -7.66 -11.33 5.74
N VAL A 201 -7.88 -11.10 4.45
CA VAL A 201 -7.15 -11.80 3.39
C VAL A 201 -6.75 -10.84 2.26
N GLY A 202 -5.56 -11.06 1.70
CA GLY A 202 -5.17 -10.53 0.41
C GLY A 202 -5.17 -11.66 -0.61
N VAL A 203 -5.97 -11.56 -1.67
CA VAL A 203 -6.11 -12.65 -2.64
C VAL A 203 -5.94 -12.16 -4.07
N THR A 204 -5.53 -13.03 -4.98
CA THR A 204 -5.54 -12.74 -6.42
C THR A 204 -6.96 -12.42 -6.88
N ALA A 205 -7.11 -11.67 -7.98
CA ALA A 205 -8.43 -11.26 -8.47
C ALA A 205 -9.38 -12.45 -8.73
N VAL A 206 -8.82 -13.57 -9.20
CA VAL A 206 -9.58 -14.80 -9.51
C VAL A 206 -10.15 -15.49 -8.27
N MET A 207 -9.56 -15.27 -7.10
CA MET A 207 -9.99 -15.86 -5.82
C MET A 207 -11.01 -15.02 -5.06
N ALA A 208 -11.26 -13.78 -5.50
CA ALA A 208 -12.12 -12.85 -4.79
C ALA A 208 -13.53 -13.42 -4.53
N ALA A 209 -14.07 -14.14 -5.53
CA ALA A 209 -15.38 -14.77 -5.48
C ALA A 209 -15.51 -15.74 -4.29
N ASP A 210 -14.46 -16.54 -4.03
CA ASP A 210 -14.45 -17.57 -2.98
C ASP A 210 -14.45 -16.97 -1.57
N MET A 211 -13.99 -15.72 -1.43
CA MET A 211 -13.84 -15.06 -0.13
C MET A 211 -15.09 -14.24 0.27
N TYR A 212 -15.95 -13.86 -0.67
CA TYR A 212 -17.16 -13.08 -0.38
C TYR A 212 -18.11 -13.72 0.64
N PRO A 213 -18.37 -15.04 0.63
CA PRO A 213 -19.20 -15.67 1.65
C PRO A 213 -18.69 -15.42 3.08
N TYR A 214 -17.37 -15.42 3.28
CA TYR A 214 -16.75 -15.18 4.58
C TYR A 214 -16.77 -13.69 4.98
N LEU A 215 -16.70 -12.77 4.02
CA LEU A 215 -16.91 -11.34 4.28
C LEU A 215 -18.36 -11.06 4.68
N GLN A 216 -19.32 -11.65 3.96
CA GLN A 216 -20.75 -11.46 4.21
C GLN A 216 -21.20 -12.04 5.55
N SER A 217 -20.60 -13.16 5.98
CA SER A 217 -20.85 -13.74 7.30
C SER A 217 -20.12 -13.02 8.44
N GLY A 218 -19.26 -12.04 8.14
CA GLY A 218 -18.40 -11.34 9.10
C GLY A 218 -17.23 -12.19 9.63
N GLN A 219 -16.98 -13.36 9.04
CA GLN A 219 -15.81 -14.18 9.36
C GLN A 219 -14.50 -13.52 8.92
N LEU A 220 -14.54 -12.72 7.86
CA LEU A 220 -13.48 -11.82 7.45
C LEU A 220 -13.89 -10.36 7.72
N ILE A 221 -12.99 -9.58 8.32
CA ILE A 221 -13.22 -8.15 8.59
C ILE A 221 -12.97 -7.27 7.36
N GLY A 222 -12.18 -7.77 6.41
CA GLY A 222 -11.73 -7.03 5.24
C GLY A 222 -10.99 -7.93 4.26
N MET A 223 -10.82 -7.44 3.03
CA MET A 223 -10.20 -8.18 1.95
C MET A 223 -9.56 -7.22 0.94
N LEU A 224 -8.38 -7.58 0.44
CA LEU A 224 -7.77 -6.97 -0.74
C LEU A 224 -7.85 -7.95 -1.90
N SER A 225 -8.32 -7.48 -3.06
CA SER A 225 -8.51 -8.34 -4.25
C SER A 225 -7.68 -7.86 -5.42
N GLY A 226 -6.73 -8.69 -5.81
CA GLY A 226 -5.79 -8.47 -6.90
C GLY A 226 -5.05 -7.14 -6.81
N LEU A 227 -4.50 -6.71 -7.94
CA LEU A 227 -3.79 -5.45 -8.02
C LEU A 227 -4.68 -4.24 -7.66
N LYS A 228 -6.00 -4.36 -7.88
CA LYS A 228 -6.98 -3.32 -7.52
C LYS A 228 -7.02 -3.07 -6.02
N GLY A 229 -7.11 -4.13 -5.20
CA GLY A 229 -7.10 -4.01 -3.75
C GLY A 229 -5.82 -3.38 -3.22
N ALA A 230 -4.67 -3.74 -3.80
CA ALA A 230 -3.40 -3.10 -3.48
C ALA A 230 -3.40 -1.60 -3.80
N ALA A 231 -3.91 -1.21 -4.97
CA ALA A 231 -3.98 0.19 -5.40
C ALA A 231 -4.94 1.03 -4.56
N GLU A 232 -6.10 0.47 -4.19
CA GLU A 232 -7.04 1.09 -3.26
C GLU A 232 -6.37 1.31 -1.89
N TYR A 233 -5.62 0.32 -1.38
CA TYR A 233 -4.94 0.43 -0.10
C TYR A 233 -3.77 1.43 -0.13
N GLU A 234 -2.96 1.45 -1.20
CA GLU A 234 -1.93 2.49 -1.42
C GLU A 234 -2.55 3.90 -1.38
N LYS A 235 -3.71 4.09 -2.02
CA LYS A 235 -4.43 5.38 -1.99
C LYS A 235 -4.79 5.78 -0.56
N LEU A 236 -5.26 4.84 0.27
CA LEU A 236 -5.58 5.11 1.67
C LEU A 236 -4.33 5.45 2.50
N VAL A 237 -3.23 4.72 2.31
CA VAL A 237 -1.96 5.00 3.00
C VAL A 237 -1.46 6.40 2.67
N ASP A 238 -1.46 6.80 1.41
CA ASP A 238 -1.01 8.13 0.99
C ASP A 238 -1.88 9.25 1.56
N ILE A 239 -3.20 9.07 1.50
CA ILE A 239 -4.17 10.09 1.90
C ILE A 239 -4.22 10.24 3.42
N PHE A 240 -4.07 9.16 4.19
CA PHE A 240 -4.32 9.15 5.62
C PHE A 240 -3.05 8.92 6.44
N ALA A 241 -2.31 7.84 6.20
CA ALA A 241 -1.15 7.48 7.02
C ALA A 241 0.09 8.34 6.74
N ALA A 242 0.40 8.59 5.47
CA ALA A 242 1.57 9.34 5.05
C ALA A 242 1.38 10.86 5.16
N TYR A 243 0.15 11.33 5.42
CA TYR A 243 -0.14 12.75 5.59
C TYR A 243 0.69 13.35 6.73
N ARG A 244 1.18 14.57 6.53
CA ARG A 244 1.91 15.37 7.52
C ARG A 244 1.33 16.77 7.54
N ASP A 245 0.84 17.19 8.71
CA ASP A 245 0.44 18.57 8.91
C ASP A 245 1.70 19.45 8.98
N PRO A 246 1.87 20.45 8.09
CA PRO A 246 3.02 21.35 8.11
C PRO A 246 3.20 22.09 9.44
N LYS A 247 2.15 22.23 10.24
CA LYS A 247 2.16 22.96 11.51
C LYS A 247 2.67 22.13 12.68
N ILE A 248 2.66 20.79 12.58
CA ILE A 248 3.06 19.90 13.67
C ILE A 248 4.52 19.47 13.49
N ASP A 249 5.34 19.64 14.52
CA ASP A 249 6.69 19.09 14.55
C ASP A 249 6.67 17.63 15.01
N TYR A 250 6.78 16.71 14.06
CA TYR A 250 6.79 15.27 14.31
C TYR A 250 8.13 14.73 14.82
N SER A 251 9.16 15.58 14.99
CA SER A 251 10.36 15.19 15.75
C SER A 251 10.04 15.03 17.25
N ILE A 252 9.00 15.73 17.71
CA ILE A 252 8.43 15.59 19.04
C ILE A 252 7.42 14.45 19.01
N LYS A 253 7.71 13.37 19.76
CA LYS A 253 6.87 12.15 19.78
C LYS A 253 5.74 12.20 20.80
N VAL A 254 5.80 13.14 21.75
CA VAL A 254 4.87 13.26 22.86
C VAL A 254 4.54 14.73 23.06
N ASP A 255 3.26 15.08 23.11
CA ASP A 255 2.81 16.45 23.35
C ASP A 255 3.01 16.88 24.83
N GLU A 256 2.68 18.13 25.14
CA GLU A 256 2.81 18.70 26.49
C GLU A 256 1.93 17.98 27.52
N ASP A 257 0.85 17.33 27.08
CA ASP A 257 -0.10 16.59 27.91
C ASP A 257 0.29 15.11 28.10
N GLY A 258 1.37 14.65 27.47
CA GLY A 258 1.85 13.27 27.55
C GLY A 258 1.23 12.32 26.53
N ASN A 259 0.43 12.81 25.58
CA ASN A 259 -0.14 11.98 24.51
C ASN A 259 0.87 11.78 23.38
N GLN A 260 0.84 10.61 22.76
CA GLN A 260 1.67 10.35 21.59
C GLN A 260 1.21 11.18 20.39
N ILE A 261 2.15 11.90 19.78
CA ILE A 261 1.94 12.56 18.50
C ILE A 261 2.21 11.54 17.42
N LEU A 262 1.15 11.09 16.76
CA LEU A 262 1.24 10.16 15.65
C LEU A 262 1.11 10.91 14.32
N PRO A 263 1.94 10.56 13.33
CA PRO A 263 1.74 11.05 11.97
C PRO A 263 0.46 10.52 11.34
N GLY A 264 0.01 11.22 10.30
CA GLY A 264 -1.20 10.90 9.57
C GLY A 264 -2.41 11.71 10.01
N ARG A 265 -3.58 11.38 9.46
CA ARG A 265 -4.87 11.95 9.83
C ARG A 265 -5.95 10.87 9.93
N PRO A 266 -7.02 11.08 10.72
CA PRO A 266 -8.09 10.11 10.85
C PRO A 266 -8.75 9.78 9.51
N PHE A 267 -9.20 8.53 9.37
CA PHE A 267 -9.99 8.12 8.22
C PHE A 267 -11.37 8.81 8.24
N GLY A 268 -11.71 9.44 7.13
CA GLY A 268 -13.03 10.00 6.85
C GLY A 268 -13.36 9.80 5.38
N ARG A 269 -14.51 9.21 5.05
CA ARG A 269 -14.85 8.88 3.66
C ARG A 269 -15.02 10.15 2.82
N GLU A 270 -15.57 11.19 3.43
CA GLU A 270 -15.67 12.55 2.89
C GLU A 270 -14.32 13.16 2.54
N ILE A 271 -13.25 12.80 3.26
CA ILE A 271 -11.90 13.28 2.98
C ILE A 271 -11.41 12.72 1.63
N LEU A 272 -11.84 11.54 1.21
CA LEU A 272 -11.47 10.98 -0.10
C LEU A 272 -12.00 11.82 -1.27
N GLU A 273 -13.12 12.52 -1.06
CA GLU A 273 -13.79 13.32 -2.09
C GLU A 273 -13.34 14.79 -2.10
N ASP A 274 -12.62 15.22 -1.05
CA ASP A 274 -12.07 16.58 -0.93
C ASP A 274 -10.96 16.86 -1.96
N ASP A 275 -10.93 18.08 -2.46
CA ASP A 275 -9.97 18.52 -3.48
C ASP A 275 -8.53 18.53 -2.95
N SER A 276 -8.34 18.70 -1.63
CA SER A 276 -7.01 18.57 -1.00
C SER A 276 -6.46 17.13 -1.10
N SER A 277 -7.35 16.14 -1.07
CA SER A 277 -7.04 14.70 -1.16
C SER A 277 -6.89 14.22 -2.59
N LYS A 278 -7.67 14.77 -3.53
CA LYS A 278 -7.44 14.50 -4.98
C LYS A 278 -6.04 14.89 -5.42
N LYS A 279 -5.47 15.96 -4.85
CA LYS A 279 -4.07 16.34 -5.08
C LYS A 279 -3.06 15.36 -4.46
N LEU A 280 -3.43 14.68 -3.37
CA LEU A 280 -2.61 13.63 -2.74
C LEU A 280 -2.68 12.30 -3.49
N SER A 281 -3.80 12.01 -4.18
CA SER A 281 -3.96 10.78 -4.95
C SER A 281 -3.20 10.77 -6.27
N LEU A 282 -2.79 11.94 -6.78
CA LEU A 282 -2.09 12.10 -8.05
C LEU A 282 -0.88 11.17 -8.14
N ILE A 283 -0.83 10.35 -9.18
CA ILE A 283 0.26 9.38 -9.39
C ILE A 283 1.52 10.05 -9.95
N THR A 284 1.39 11.22 -10.57
CA THR A 284 2.51 11.99 -11.15
C THR A 284 3.50 12.49 -10.11
N THR A 285 4.78 12.59 -10.49
CA THR A 285 5.82 13.24 -9.68
C THR A 285 5.39 14.66 -9.34
N GLN A 286 5.43 14.98 -8.07
CA GLN A 286 5.21 16.34 -7.57
C GLN A 286 6.56 16.86 -7.09
N THR A 287 6.89 18.13 -7.31
CA THR A 287 8.19 18.69 -6.87
C THR A 287 8.02 19.97 -6.07
N LYS A 288 6.79 20.49 -6.03
CA LYS A 288 6.44 21.76 -5.41
C LYS A 288 5.74 21.52 -4.08
N ALA A 289 6.41 21.84 -2.98
CA ALA A 289 5.78 21.93 -1.67
C ALA A 289 4.95 23.23 -1.62
N LYS A 290 3.67 23.11 -1.28
CA LYS A 290 2.73 24.23 -1.23
C LYS A 290 2.28 24.49 0.20
N PHE A 291 2.32 25.74 0.62
CA PHE A 291 1.94 26.17 1.96
C PHE A 291 1.00 27.38 1.86
N SER A 292 0.00 27.43 2.73
CA SER A 292 -0.60 28.71 3.09
C SER A 292 0.44 29.57 3.83
N MET A 293 0.19 30.87 3.93
CA MET A 293 1.10 31.78 4.65
C MET A 293 1.33 31.34 6.10
N ASP A 294 0.26 30.91 6.79
CA ASP A 294 0.32 30.45 8.17
C ASP A 294 1.08 29.13 8.30
N GLU A 295 0.88 28.19 7.37
CA GLU A 295 1.63 26.93 7.33
C GLU A 295 3.12 27.16 7.07
N PHE A 296 3.46 28.08 6.16
CA PHE A 296 4.85 28.41 5.88
C PHE A 296 5.54 29.06 7.08
N ALA A 297 4.83 29.96 7.78
CA ALA A 297 5.33 30.58 9.00
C ALA A 297 5.57 29.53 10.10
N ALA A 298 4.62 28.61 10.31
CA ALA A 298 4.76 27.53 11.28
C ALA A 298 5.91 26.57 10.91
N PHE A 299 5.99 26.15 9.65
CA PHE A 299 7.07 25.29 9.15
C PHE A 299 8.45 25.95 9.32
N SER A 300 8.58 27.22 8.94
CA SER A 300 9.85 27.96 9.05
C SER A 300 10.25 28.20 10.51
N ALA A 301 9.29 28.30 11.43
CA ALA A 301 9.56 28.47 12.85
C ALA A 301 10.21 27.24 13.50
N LYS A 302 10.03 26.03 12.93
CA LYS A 302 10.73 24.81 13.36
C LYS A 302 12.25 24.88 13.10
N TYR A 303 12.65 25.67 12.10
CA TYR A 303 14.02 25.76 11.61
C TYR A 303 14.54 27.21 11.62
N PRO A 304 14.68 27.85 12.79
CA PRO A 304 15.00 29.27 12.89
C PRO A 304 16.35 29.62 12.23
N GLU A 305 17.33 28.72 12.30
CA GLU A 305 18.66 28.91 11.67
C GLU A 305 18.61 28.88 10.14
N ASN A 306 17.61 28.23 9.55
CA ASN A 306 17.43 28.10 8.11
C ASN A 306 16.39 29.06 7.53
N MET A 307 15.82 29.96 8.34
CA MET A 307 14.74 30.87 7.93
C MET A 307 15.14 31.76 6.74
N ALA A 308 16.37 32.24 6.68
CA ALA A 308 16.87 33.02 5.54
C ALA A 308 16.92 32.19 4.25
N LEU A 309 17.35 30.92 4.35
CA LEU A 309 17.39 29.99 3.22
C LEU A 309 15.97 29.67 2.73
N LEU A 310 15.06 29.31 3.64
CA LEU A 310 13.66 29.02 3.30
C LEU A 310 12.97 30.21 2.61
N ASN A 311 13.22 31.43 3.10
CA ASN A 311 12.70 32.65 2.47
C ASN A 311 13.31 32.92 1.09
N SER A 312 14.55 32.47 0.83
CA SER A 312 15.17 32.62 -0.49
C SER A 312 14.66 31.61 -1.53
N LEU A 313 14.21 30.43 -1.08
CA LEU A 313 13.70 29.36 -1.93
C LEU A 313 12.22 29.54 -2.30
N ARG A 314 11.51 30.43 -1.61
CA ARG A 314 10.06 30.58 -1.77
C ARG A 314 9.70 31.40 -3.00
N SER A 315 8.62 30.98 -3.66
CA SER A 315 7.91 31.75 -4.68
C SER A 315 6.43 31.86 -4.29
N LEU A 316 5.72 32.85 -4.84
CA LEU A 316 4.30 33.05 -4.59
C LEU A 316 3.50 32.69 -5.85
N GLU A 317 2.58 31.74 -5.73
CA GLU A 317 1.62 31.36 -6.78
C GLU A 317 0.23 31.24 -6.13
N ASP A 318 -0.78 31.94 -6.64
CA ASP A 318 -2.18 31.87 -6.17
C ASP A 318 -2.36 31.99 -4.65
N ASP A 319 -1.76 33.01 -4.03
CA ASP A 319 -1.76 33.27 -2.58
C ASP A 319 -1.13 32.17 -1.70
N MET A 320 -0.42 31.22 -2.32
CA MET A 320 0.32 30.15 -1.65
C MET A 320 1.82 30.35 -1.79
N VAL A 321 2.55 29.95 -0.75
CA VAL A 321 4.01 29.86 -0.77
C VAL A 321 4.40 28.53 -1.40
N ILE A 322 5.26 28.58 -2.40
CA ILE A 322 5.73 27.43 -3.17
C ILE A 322 7.23 27.29 -3.03
N ILE A 323 7.69 26.09 -2.68
CA ILE A 323 9.11 25.71 -2.75
C ILE A 323 9.24 24.52 -3.71
N ASP A 324 10.00 24.70 -4.79
CA ASP A 324 10.33 23.62 -5.73
C ASP A 324 11.63 22.93 -5.29
N VAL A 325 11.53 21.68 -4.83
CA VAL A 325 12.69 20.93 -4.32
C VAL A 325 13.73 20.64 -5.39
N THR A 326 13.37 20.70 -6.68
CA THR A 326 14.32 20.50 -7.78
C THR A 326 15.27 21.68 -8.00
N GLN A 327 14.94 22.84 -7.43
CA GLN A 327 15.76 24.04 -7.50
C GLN A 327 16.75 24.14 -6.32
N ILE A 328 16.66 23.23 -5.34
CA ILE A 328 17.55 23.20 -4.18
C ILE A 328 18.90 22.62 -4.60
N THR A 329 19.97 23.41 -4.47
CA THR A 329 21.33 22.95 -4.81
C THR A 329 21.87 21.97 -3.76
N PRO A 330 22.89 21.14 -4.09
CA PRO A 330 23.53 20.25 -3.12
C PRO A 330 24.06 20.97 -1.88
N GLU A 331 24.59 22.19 -2.03
CA GLU A 331 25.09 23.02 -0.94
C GLU A 331 23.95 23.49 -0.04
N GLN A 332 22.84 23.95 -0.64
CA GLN A 332 21.64 24.32 0.11
C GLN A 332 21.08 23.12 0.84
N ARG A 333 20.98 21.94 0.19
CA ARG A 333 20.54 20.70 0.83
C ARG A 333 21.43 20.31 2.02
N SER A 334 22.75 20.46 1.88
CA SER A 334 23.68 20.21 2.98
C SER A 334 23.44 21.18 4.15
N GLN A 335 23.22 22.47 3.86
CA GLN A 335 22.89 23.49 4.85
C GLN A 335 21.53 23.25 5.52
N MET A 336 20.57 22.67 4.79
CA MET A 336 19.25 22.29 5.31
C MET A 336 19.32 21.12 6.30
N GLY A 337 20.30 20.22 6.11
CA GLY A 337 20.33 18.94 6.79
C GLY A 337 19.25 17.97 6.29
N GLU A 338 19.40 16.69 6.64
CA GLU A 338 18.52 15.64 6.12
C GLU A 338 17.10 15.71 6.70
N THR A 339 16.95 16.11 7.97
CA THR A 339 15.63 16.20 8.62
C THR A 339 14.73 17.24 7.95
N MET A 340 15.20 18.48 7.81
CA MET A 340 14.40 19.55 7.18
C MET A 340 14.14 19.25 5.70
N TYR A 341 15.16 18.77 4.97
CA TYR A 341 14.98 18.42 3.56
C TYR A 341 13.93 17.31 3.39
N ARG A 342 13.97 16.25 4.21
CA ARG A 342 13.00 15.15 4.15
C ARG A 342 11.59 15.62 4.52
N GLU A 343 11.44 16.53 5.48
CA GLU A 343 10.14 17.10 5.83
C GLU A 343 9.59 17.95 4.67
N LEU A 344 10.42 18.81 4.08
CA LEU A 344 10.03 19.61 2.91
C LEU A 344 9.69 18.74 1.69
N ASP A 345 10.51 17.74 1.40
CA ASP A 345 10.30 16.81 0.29
C ASP A 345 9.00 16.02 0.47
N ARG A 346 8.68 15.57 1.70
CA ARG A 346 7.37 14.96 2.00
C ARG A 346 6.19 15.91 1.70
N LEU A 347 6.36 17.22 1.91
CA LEU A 347 5.31 18.22 1.63
C LEU A 347 5.12 18.53 0.14
N THR A 348 6.07 18.17 -0.71
CA THR A 348 5.80 18.12 -2.16
C THR A 348 4.74 17.08 -2.51
N ARG A 349 4.44 16.16 -1.57
CA ARG A 349 3.56 15.01 -1.77
C ARG A 349 4.09 14.11 -2.89
N ASN A 350 5.40 14.19 -3.15
CA ASN A 350 6.13 13.28 -3.99
C ASN A 350 6.39 12.00 -3.21
N THR A 351 5.35 11.21 -3.04
CA THR A 351 5.52 9.78 -2.81
C THR A 351 6.33 9.24 -3.99
N LEU A 352 7.61 8.94 -3.74
CA LEU A 352 8.54 8.29 -4.69
C LEU A 352 7.83 7.22 -5.52
N TYR A 353 8.26 7.05 -6.77
CA TYR A 353 7.68 6.08 -7.72
C TYR A 353 7.48 4.67 -7.13
N LYS A 354 8.36 4.23 -6.22
CA LYS A 354 8.27 2.95 -5.50
C LYS A 354 7.02 2.78 -4.62
N PHE A 355 6.29 3.84 -4.32
CA PHE A 355 5.08 3.87 -3.48
C PHE A 355 3.75 3.71 -4.23
N LYS A 356 3.78 3.68 -5.57
CA LYS A 356 2.56 3.66 -6.40
C LYS A 356 2.51 2.48 -7.34
N VAL A 357 3.24 1.41 -7.05
CA VAL A 357 3.44 0.29 -7.99
C VAL A 357 2.09 -0.32 -8.35
N ALA A 358 1.19 -0.49 -7.37
CA ALA A 358 -0.13 -1.02 -7.65
C ALA A 358 -1.01 -0.02 -8.41
N ARG A 359 -1.06 1.25 -7.99
CA ARG A 359 -1.86 2.27 -8.70
C ARG A 359 -1.41 2.50 -10.14
N ILE A 360 -0.10 2.52 -10.41
CA ILE A 360 0.45 2.62 -11.78
C ILE A 360 0.09 1.37 -12.59
N GLY A 361 0.29 0.18 -12.00
CA GLY A 361 -0.07 -1.07 -12.65
C GLY A 361 -1.57 -1.16 -12.97
N MET A 362 -2.44 -0.61 -12.12
CA MET A 362 -3.88 -0.51 -12.36
C MET A 362 -4.24 0.36 -13.57
N ASN A 363 -3.51 1.46 -13.81
CA ASN A 363 -3.73 2.29 -15.01
C ASN A 363 -3.41 1.50 -16.29
N ALA A 364 -2.29 0.77 -16.29
CA ALA A 364 -1.89 -0.08 -17.40
C ALA A 364 -2.89 -1.22 -17.63
N GLN A 365 -3.34 -1.87 -16.55
CA GLN A 365 -4.36 -2.91 -16.61
C GLN A 365 -5.67 -2.36 -17.18
N SER A 366 -6.14 -1.20 -16.71
CA SER A 366 -7.40 -0.58 -17.17
C SER A 366 -7.38 -0.27 -18.66
N VAL A 367 -6.28 0.29 -19.18
CA VAL A 367 -6.15 0.57 -20.62
C VAL A 367 -6.10 -0.72 -21.44
N ALA A 368 -5.36 -1.73 -20.97
CA ALA A 368 -5.34 -3.03 -21.63
C ALA A 368 -6.74 -3.65 -21.73
N HIS A 369 -7.54 -3.57 -20.66
CA HIS A 369 -8.93 -4.06 -20.66
C HIS A 369 -9.82 -3.29 -21.64
N ILE A 370 -9.76 -1.96 -21.63
CA ILE A 370 -10.51 -1.12 -22.59
C ILE A 370 -10.14 -1.50 -24.02
N MET A 371 -8.86 -1.70 -24.30
CA MET A 371 -8.42 -2.08 -25.64
C MET A 371 -8.87 -3.49 -26.05
N ILE A 372 -8.84 -4.46 -25.15
CA ILE A 372 -9.40 -5.79 -25.39
C ILE A 372 -10.90 -5.69 -25.72
N ILE A 373 -11.66 -4.90 -24.95
CA ILE A 373 -13.09 -4.66 -25.20
C ILE A 373 -13.30 -4.06 -26.59
N VAL A 374 -12.53 -3.03 -26.96
CA VAL A 374 -12.59 -2.40 -28.28
C VAL A 374 -12.30 -3.42 -29.39
N PHE A 375 -11.28 -4.27 -29.22
CA PHE A 375 -10.98 -5.32 -30.20
C PHE A 375 -12.07 -6.37 -30.31
N ILE A 376 -12.69 -6.78 -29.20
CA ILE A 376 -13.84 -7.69 -29.21
C ILE A 376 -15.03 -7.06 -29.95
N VAL A 377 -15.34 -5.79 -29.69
CA VAL A 377 -16.42 -5.06 -30.36
C VAL A 377 -16.16 -4.95 -31.86
N LEU A 378 -14.96 -4.52 -32.26
CA LEU A 378 -14.58 -4.42 -33.67
C LEU A 378 -14.60 -5.79 -34.38
N GLY A 379 -14.12 -6.83 -33.70
CA GLY A 379 -14.17 -8.21 -34.20
C GLY A 379 -15.60 -8.69 -34.43
N ASN A 380 -16.49 -8.45 -33.47
CA ASN A 380 -17.91 -8.81 -33.58
C ASN A 380 -18.64 -8.03 -34.68
N ILE A 381 -18.44 -6.71 -34.77
CA ILE A 381 -18.98 -5.89 -35.87
C ILE A 381 -18.54 -6.47 -37.21
N GLY A 382 -17.26 -6.80 -37.33
CA GLY A 382 -16.70 -7.42 -38.51
C GLY A 382 -17.37 -8.74 -38.89
N TYR A 383 -17.53 -9.64 -37.91
CA TYR A 383 -18.21 -10.91 -38.07
C TYR A 383 -19.65 -10.75 -38.59
N PHE A 384 -20.43 -9.83 -37.99
CA PHE A 384 -21.82 -9.60 -38.40
C PHE A 384 -21.93 -8.96 -39.79
N ILE A 385 -21.02 -8.06 -40.16
CA ILE A 385 -20.96 -7.51 -41.53
C ILE A 385 -20.66 -8.61 -42.54
N GLN A 386 -19.70 -9.51 -42.24
CA GLN A 386 -19.37 -10.63 -43.12
C GLN A 386 -20.55 -11.60 -43.27
N LYS A 387 -21.20 -11.94 -42.16
CA LYS A 387 -22.40 -12.80 -42.16
C LYS A 387 -23.54 -12.17 -42.97
N ALA A 388 -23.78 -10.88 -42.83
CA ALA A 388 -24.80 -10.16 -43.59
C ALA A 388 -24.49 -10.09 -45.10
N ARG A 389 -23.21 -9.98 -45.49
CA ARG A 389 -22.79 -10.06 -46.90
C ARG A 389 -22.93 -11.47 -47.47
N GLN A 390 -22.56 -12.50 -46.70
CA GLN A 390 -22.73 -13.90 -47.11
C GLN A 390 -24.21 -14.30 -47.22
N ALA A 391 -25.12 -13.67 -46.48
CA ALA A 391 -26.55 -13.89 -46.61
C ALA A 391 -27.20 -13.12 -47.78
N LYS A 392 -26.49 -12.14 -48.37
CA LYS A 392 -26.95 -11.36 -49.53
C LYS A 392 -26.44 -11.90 -50.87
N ASN A 393 -25.41 -12.73 -50.84
CA ASN A 393 -24.92 -13.51 -51.97
C ASN A 393 -25.49 -14.92 -51.90
#